data_AF-A0A2H0N5X1-F1
#
_entry.id   AF-A0A2H0N5X1-F1
#
_cell.length_a   1.000
_cell.length_b   1.000
_cell.length_c   1.000
_cell.angle_alpha   90.00
_cell.angle_beta   90.00
_cell.angle_gamma   90.00
#
_symmetry.space_group_name_H-M   'P 1'
#
loop_
_entity.id
_entity.type
_entity.pdbx_description
1 polymer ?
#
loop_
_entity_poly.entity_id
_entity_poly.type
_entity_poly.pdbx_seq_one_letter_code
_entity_poly.pdbx_strand_id
1 'polypeptide(L)'
;MFIVVANLVPVLGVYLLSWSTFEFFIAYWFEAIIIGLFTFVRILCAKKVPAADTVPYSHLSTKQKIGYALFFLIWYSIFLGVFLFFITFETSEMHNKLFSMGNLAFWIPVGIFFAKHIVKFLTEWSQKMFELLGPDRAFMPAIKWVVVVLSILIVGGFFSLKDSDGKVFVIVFFVLKSVFEIYQLRKKRSLN
;
A
#
# COMPACT_ATOMS: atom_id res chain seq x y z
N MET A 1 1.19 -18.24 -1.20
CA MET A 1 1.90 -18.42 0.08
C MET A 1 2.66 -17.17 0.50
N PHE A 2 3.58 -16.63 -0.30
CA PHE A 2 4.40 -15.45 0.09
C PHE A 2 3.62 -14.24 0.64
N ILE A 3 2.46 -13.91 0.06
CA ILE A 3 1.63 -12.78 0.52
C ILE A 3 1.12 -12.94 1.95
N VAL A 4 0.63 -14.13 2.28
CA VAL A 4 0.08 -14.41 3.62
C VAL A 4 1.21 -14.32 4.64
N VAL A 5 2.38 -14.88 4.32
CA VAL A 5 3.57 -14.80 5.18
C VAL A 5 4.00 -13.37 5.42
N ALA A 6 4.09 -12.54 4.37
CA ALA A 6 4.47 -11.13 4.52
C ALA A 6 3.47 -10.34 5.39
N ASN A 7 2.17 -10.56 5.22
CA ASN A 7 1.13 -9.89 6.03
C ASN A 7 1.07 -10.42 7.47
N LEU A 8 1.61 -11.62 7.73
CA LEU A 8 1.66 -12.20 9.06
C LEU A 8 2.77 -11.56 9.91
N VAL A 9 3.83 -10.99 9.29
CA VAL A 9 4.96 -10.42 10.04
C VAL A 9 4.52 -9.32 11.02
N PRO A 10 3.72 -8.32 10.66
CA PRO A 10 3.26 -7.33 11.63
C PRO A 10 2.35 -7.91 12.72
N VAL A 11 1.58 -8.96 12.40
CA VAL A 11 0.75 -9.66 13.39
C VAL A 11 1.66 -10.33 14.43
N LEU A 12 2.69 -11.05 13.98
CA LEU A 12 3.67 -11.66 14.88
C LEU A 12 4.42 -10.61 15.71
N GLY A 13 4.67 -9.43 15.16
CA GLY A 13 5.23 -8.30 15.91
C GLY A 13 4.39 -7.94 17.13
N VAL A 14 3.06 -7.83 16.96
CA VAL A 14 2.14 -7.51 18.07
C VAL A 14 2.07 -8.62 19.11
N TYR A 15 2.02 -9.88 18.68
CA TYR A 15 1.79 -11.01 19.59
C TYR A 15 3.07 -11.58 20.24
N LEU A 16 4.23 -11.47 19.58
CA LEU A 16 5.48 -12.09 20.03
C LEU A 16 6.57 -11.08 20.39
N LEU A 17 6.56 -9.90 19.77
CA LEU A 17 7.60 -8.87 19.95
C LEU A 17 7.09 -7.65 20.74
N SER A 18 5.91 -7.78 21.37
CA SER A 18 5.24 -6.76 22.16
C SER A 18 5.04 -5.44 21.41
N TRP A 19 4.85 -5.50 20.08
CA TRP A 19 4.51 -4.29 19.35
C TRP A 19 3.14 -3.80 19.79
N SER A 20 3.07 -2.48 19.94
CA SER A 20 1.82 -1.77 20.05
C SER A 20 1.01 -1.88 18.75
N THR A 21 -0.31 -1.77 18.87
CA THR A 21 -1.21 -1.64 17.71
C THR A 21 -0.83 -0.44 16.84
N PHE A 22 -0.22 0.58 17.43
CA PHE A 22 0.35 1.72 16.73
C PHE A 22 1.45 1.34 15.74
N GLU A 23 2.45 0.59 16.19
CA GLU A 23 3.53 0.11 15.32
C GLU A 23 2.96 -0.75 14.19
N PHE A 24 1.96 -1.58 14.48
CA PHE A 24 1.24 -2.32 13.46
C PHE A 24 0.61 -1.39 12.39
N PHE A 25 -0.12 -0.35 12.80
CA PHE A 25 -0.72 0.63 11.87
C PHE A 25 0.34 1.33 11.01
N ILE A 26 1.44 1.77 11.62
CA ILE A 26 2.51 2.49 10.92
C ILE A 26 3.26 1.59 9.94
N ALA A 27 3.47 0.31 10.26
CA ALA A 27 4.07 -0.65 9.32
C ALA A 27 3.25 -0.77 8.02
N TYR A 28 1.92 -0.79 8.11
CA TYR A 28 1.04 -0.81 6.94
C TYR A 28 0.94 0.53 6.22
N TRP A 29 1.08 1.65 6.94
CA TRP A 29 1.23 2.95 6.32
C TRP A 29 2.53 3.06 5.50
N PHE A 30 3.63 2.51 5.99
CA PHE A 30 4.86 2.39 5.20
C PHE A 30 4.68 1.47 3.97
N GLU A 31 3.97 0.35 4.08
CA GLU A 31 3.62 -0.46 2.90
C GLU A 31 2.87 0.38 1.85
N ALA A 32 1.95 1.25 2.30
CA ALA A 32 1.24 2.17 1.43
C ALA A 32 2.18 3.15 0.72
N ILE A 33 3.15 3.74 1.43
CA ILE A 33 4.17 4.63 0.83
C ILE A 33 4.97 3.87 -0.23
N ILE A 34 5.43 2.66 0.09
CA ILE A 34 6.21 1.82 -0.82
C ILE A 34 5.44 1.54 -2.10
N ILE A 35 4.15 1.18 -1.98
CA ILE A 35 3.27 0.96 -3.12
C ILE A 35 3.09 2.24 -3.95
N GLY A 36 2.92 3.38 -3.29
CA GLY A 36 2.82 4.69 -3.92
C GLY A 36 4.06 5.02 -4.75
N LEU A 37 5.25 4.86 -4.15
CA LEU A 37 6.54 5.11 -4.79
C LEU A 37 6.72 4.26 -6.06
N PHE A 38 6.53 2.94 -5.97
CA PHE A 38 6.67 2.07 -7.14
C PHE A 38 5.62 2.38 -8.21
N THR A 39 4.41 2.78 -7.82
CA THR A 39 3.36 3.16 -8.77
C THR A 39 3.69 4.47 -9.49
N PHE A 40 4.22 5.45 -8.77
CA PHE A 40 4.70 6.69 -9.36
C PHE A 40 5.76 6.42 -10.44
N VAL A 41 6.75 5.57 -10.13
CA VAL A 41 7.77 5.16 -11.12
C VAL A 41 7.14 4.45 -12.33
N ARG A 42 6.15 3.57 -12.10
CA ARG A 42 5.43 2.90 -13.20
C ARG A 42 4.73 3.89 -14.14
N ILE A 43 4.11 4.94 -13.61
CA ILE A 43 3.43 5.96 -14.43
C ILE A 43 4.44 6.71 -15.30
N LEU A 44 5.60 7.07 -14.74
CA LEU A 44 6.67 7.74 -15.50
C LEU A 44 7.21 6.85 -16.63
N CYS A 45 7.24 5.53 -16.41
CA CYS A 45 7.72 4.56 -17.39
C CYS A 45 6.63 4.05 -18.36
N ALA A 46 5.35 4.43 -18.17
CA ALA A 46 4.25 4.00 -19.03
C ALA A 46 4.42 4.49 -20.47
N LYS A 47 4.14 3.65 -21.48
CA LYS A 47 4.34 4.00 -22.90
C LYS A 47 3.08 4.12 -23.75
N LYS A 48 1.95 3.56 -23.31
CA LYS A 48 0.71 3.47 -24.10
C LYS A 48 -0.46 4.15 -23.37
N VAL A 49 -1.44 4.67 -24.10
CA VAL A 49 -2.78 5.06 -23.59
C VAL A 49 -3.76 3.92 -23.94
N PRO A 50 -4.70 3.51 -23.09
CA PRO A 50 -5.73 2.58 -23.52
C PRO A 50 -6.49 3.21 -24.68
N ALA A 51 -6.51 2.51 -25.80
CA ALA A 51 -7.49 2.74 -26.84
C ALA A 51 -8.89 2.67 -26.20
N ALA A 52 -9.73 3.69 -26.42
CA ALA A 52 -11.16 3.39 -26.58
C ALA A 52 -11.26 2.40 -27.76
N ASP A 53 -12.16 1.42 -27.69
CA ASP A 53 -12.19 0.15 -28.45
C ASP A 53 -12.05 0.24 -30.00
N THR A 54 -11.85 1.42 -30.57
CA THR A 54 -11.77 1.71 -32.00
C THR A 54 -10.53 2.50 -32.45
N VAL A 55 -9.59 2.90 -31.56
CA VAL A 55 -8.41 3.74 -31.94
C VAL A 55 -7.09 3.02 -31.66
N PRO A 56 -6.10 2.98 -32.57
CA PRO A 56 -4.79 2.41 -32.28
C PRO A 56 -4.13 3.07 -31.07
N TYR A 57 -3.47 2.27 -30.21
CA TYR A 57 -2.71 2.75 -29.06
C TYR A 57 -1.78 3.90 -29.45
N SER A 58 -2.01 5.10 -28.92
CA SER A 58 -1.11 6.24 -29.09
C SER A 58 -0.04 6.26 -28.00
N HIS A 59 1.13 6.78 -28.35
CA HIS A 59 2.21 6.98 -27.39
C HIS A 59 1.88 8.16 -26.47
N LEU A 60 2.08 7.97 -25.17
CA LEU A 60 1.99 9.07 -24.19
C LEU A 60 3.13 10.06 -24.42
N SER A 61 2.79 11.33 -24.63
CA SER A 61 3.77 12.41 -24.59
C SER A 61 4.36 12.56 -23.17
N THR A 62 5.61 13.03 -23.07
CA THR A 62 6.29 13.26 -21.78
C THR A 62 5.47 14.17 -20.86
N LYS A 63 4.83 15.22 -21.41
CA LYS A 63 3.97 16.14 -20.66
C LYS A 63 2.77 15.43 -20.03
N GLN A 64 2.12 14.52 -20.77
CA GLN A 64 0.99 13.74 -20.24
C GLN A 64 1.44 12.81 -19.11
N LYS A 65 2.59 12.13 -19.24
CA LYS A 65 3.11 11.24 -18.18
C LYS A 65 3.37 12.01 -16.87
N ILE A 66 4.01 13.17 -16.97
CA ILE A 66 4.28 14.04 -15.83
C ILE A 66 2.97 14.50 -15.19
N GLY A 67 1.99 14.91 -16.00
CA GLY A 67 0.65 15.30 -15.52
C GLY A 67 -0.03 14.18 -14.72
N TYR A 68 -0.05 12.95 -15.24
CA TYR A 68 -0.61 11.80 -14.52
C TYR A 68 0.17 11.47 -13.24
N ALA A 69 1.50 11.54 -13.29
CA ALA A 69 2.35 11.23 -12.15
C ALA A 69 2.15 12.25 -11.01
N LEU A 70 2.05 13.54 -11.34
CA LEU A 70 1.77 14.61 -10.36
C LEU A 70 0.36 14.49 -9.78
N PHE A 71 -0.64 14.25 -10.63
CA PHE A 71 -2.01 14.02 -10.19
C PHE A 71 -2.08 12.84 -9.20
N PHE A 72 -1.45 11.71 -9.57
CA PHE A 72 -1.35 10.55 -8.70
C PHE A 72 -0.64 10.88 -7.38
N LEU A 73 0.50 11.56 -7.43
CA LEU A 73 1.27 11.93 -6.24
C LEU A 73 0.43 12.77 -5.28
N ILE A 74 -0.24 13.82 -5.77
CA ILE A 74 -1.08 14.70 -4.95
C ILE A 74 -2.22 13.90 -4.33
N TRP A 75 -2.99 13.20 -5.17
CA TRP A 75 -4.17 12.46 -4.71
C TRP A 75 -3.80 11.35 -3.70
N TYR A 76 -2.74 10.60 -3.98
CA TYR A 76 -2.27 9.52 -3.12
C TYR A 76 -1.73 10.05 -1.78
N SER A 77 -1.04 11.20 -1.82
CA SER A 77 -0.51 11.86 -0.61
C SER A 77 -1.64 12.37 0.30
N ILE A 78 -2.77 12.80 -0.25
CA ILE A 78 -3.94 13.18 0.57
C ILE A 78 -4.41 11.98 1.39
N PHE A 79 -4.52 10.79 0.81
CA PHE A 79 -4.92 9.59 1.55
C PHE A 79 -3.93 9.19 2.63
N LEU A 80 -2.63 9.23 2.33
CA LEU A 80 -1.57 9.00 3.32
C LEU A 80 -1.61 10.04 4.46
N GLY A 81 -1.87 11.29 4.12
CA GLY A 81 -1.95 12.41 5.05
C GLY A 81 -3.18 12.34 5.95
N VAL A 82 -4.36 12.01 5.40
CA VAL A 82 -5.59 11.79 6.18
C VAL A 82 -5.37 10.70 7.22
N PHE A 83 -4.74 9.60 6.83
CA PHE A 83 -4.40 8.53 7.77
C PHE A 83 -3.47 9.00 8.89
N LEU A 84 -2.39 9.71 8.53
CA LEU A 84 -1.45 10.24 9.52
C LEU A 84 -2.12 11.25 10.46
N PHE A 85 -3.03 12.08 9.93
CA PHE A 85 -3.84 13.00 10.71
C PHE A 85 -4.69 12.25 11.74
N PHE A 86 -5.44 11.21 11.36
CA PHE A 86 -6.22 10.43 12.32
C PHE A 86 -5.34 9.81 13.41
N ILE A 87 -4.19 9.26 13.04
CA ILE A 87 -3.27 8.65 14.01
C ILE A 87 -2.69 9.67 14.99
N THR A 88 -2.31 10.86 14.51
CA THR A 88 -1.62 11.88 15.32
C THR A 88 -2.56 12.77 16.11
N PHE A 89 -3.79 12.99 15.61
CA PHE A 89 -4.80 13.83 16.25
C PHE A 89 -5.44 13.14 17.47
N GLU A 90 -5.42 11.81 17.50
CA GLU A 90 -6.22 11.03 18.45
C GLU A 90 -5.56 10.84 19.83
N THR A 91 -4.24 11.00 20.00
CA THR A 91 -3.62 11.11 21.34
C THR A 91 -2.29 11.89 21.37
N SER A 92 -2.07 12.70 22.41
CA SER A 92 -0.76 13.33 22.71
C SER A 92 0.34 12.31 23.01
N GLU A 93 -0.04 11.11 23.46
CA GLU A 93 0.86 9.99 23.77
C GLU A 93 1.42 9.30 22.50
N MET A 94 0.64 9.23 21.41
CA MET A 94 1.11 8.67 20.13
C MET A 94 2.16 9.53 19.45
N HIS A 95 2.17 10.85 19.69
CA HIS A 95 3.19 11.75 19.16
C HIS A 95 4.59 11.35 19.64
N ASN A 96 4.73 11.02 20.93
CA ASN A 96 6.01 10.58 21.50
C ASN A 96 6.44 9.19 21.00
N LYS A 97 5.47 8.30 20.70
CA LYS A 97 5.74 6.96 20.14
C LYS A 97 6.23 6.99 18.69
N LEU A 98 5.82 7.98 17.88
CA LEU A 98 6.37 8.20 16.53
C LEU A 98 7.87 8.48 16.56
N PHE A 99 8.34 9.26 17.54
CA PHE A 99 9.76 9.60 17.67
C PHE A 99 10.59 8.54 18.41
N SER A 100 9.95 7.58 19.10
CA SER A 100 10.63 6.46 19.76
C SER A 100 10.84 5.23 18.86
N MET A 101 10.60 5.34 17.54
CA MET A 101 10.72 4.26 16.53
C MET A 101 12.17 3.81 16.21
N GLY A 102 13.07 3.90 17.18
CA GLY A 102 14.48 3.49 17.05
C GLY A 102 14.72 1.97 17.13
N ASN A 103 13.70 1.17 17.43
CA ASN A 103 13.85 -0.28 17.55
C ASN A 103 14.01 -0.93 16.16
N LEU A 104 15.16 -1.56 15.91
CA LEU A 104 15.44 -2.28 14.66
C LEU A 104 14.40 -3.36 14.33
N ALA A 105 13.78 -3.98 15.35
CA ALA A 105 12.75 -5.01 15.14
C ALA A 105 11.54 -4.47 14.35
N PHE A 106 11.18 -3.20 14.56
CA PHE A 106 10.09 -2.54 13.85
C PHE A 106 10.38 -2.35 12.35
N TRP A 107 11.64 -2.16 11.96
CA TRP A 107 12.03 -1.92 10.58
C TRP A 107 12.06 -3.19 9.71
N ILE A 108 12.10 -4.37 10.33
CA ILE A 108 12.07 -5.67 9.65
C ILE A 108 10.85 -5.83 8.72
N PRO A 109 9.59 -5.67 9.17
CA PRO A 109 8.41 -5.76 8.28
C PRO A 109 8.44 -4.73 7.17
N VAL A 110 8.89 -3.50 7.44
CA VAL A 110 9.01 -2.44 6.43
C VAL A 110 10.00 -2.87 5.35
N GLY A 111 11.14 -3.43 5.75
CA GLY A 111 12.12 -4.03 4.84
C GLY A 111 11.56 -5.20 4.04
N ILE A 112 10.76 -6.09 4.66
CA ILE A 112 10.10 -7.21 3.99
C ILE A 112 9.07 -6.72 2.98
N PHE A 113 8.26 -5.71 3.32
CA PHE A 113 7.32 -5.07 2.39
C PHE A 113 8.06 -4.42 1.23
N PHE A 114 9.15 -3.71 1.51
CA PHE A 114 9.98 -3.13 0.47
C PHE A 114 10.54 -4.22 -0.47
N ALA A 115 11.10 -5.30 0.08
CA ALA A 115 11.61 -6.45 -0.67
C ALA A 115 10.52 -7.12 -1.53
N LYS A 116 9.32 -7.32 -0.96
CA LYS A 116 8.14 -7.83 -1.69
C LYS A 116 7.81 -6.96 -2.91
N HIS A 117 7.78 -5.65 -2.72
CA HIS A 117 7.37 -4.71 -3.76
C HIS A 117 8.47 -4.46 -4.80
N ILE A 118 9.75 -4.43 -4.42
CA ILE A 118 10.86 -4.29 -5.35
C ILE A 118 11.00 -5.53 -6.23
N VAL A 119 10.90 -6.74 -5.68
CA VAL A 119 10.93 -7.99 -6.48
C VAL A 119 9.80 -8.00 -7.49
N LYS A 120 8.59 -7.62 -7.07
CA LYS A 120 7.44 -7.49 -7.98
C LYS A 120 7.71 -6.46 -9.08
N PHE A 121 8.25 -5.29 -8.71
CA PHE A 121 8.57 -4.22 -9.65
C PHE A 121 9.61 -4.68 -10.68
N LEU A 122 10.72 -5.28 -10.25
CA LEU A 122 11.79 -5.78 -11.13
C LEU A 122 11.29 -6.91 -12.05
N THR A 123 10.43 -7.79 -11.56
CA THR A 123 9.83 -8.86 -12.38
C THR A 123 8.91 -8.29 -13.46
N GLU A 124 8.07 -7.32 -13.11
CA GLU A 124 7.20 -6.66 -14.08
C GLU A 124 8.01 -5.78 -15.07
N TRP A 125 9.13 -5.22 -14.61
CA TRP A 125 10.07 -4.46 -15.44
C TRP A 125 10.72 -5.34 -16.50
N SER A 126 11.27 -6.49 -16.11
CA SER A 126 11.91 -7.42 -17.04
C SER A 126 10.94 -7.96 -18.10
N GLN A 127 9.66 -8.07 -17.74
CA GLN A 127 8.58 -8.49 -18.64
C GLN A 127 8.03 -7.35 -19.52
N LYS A 128 8.59 -6.14 -19.44
CA LYS A 128 8.11 -4.93 -20.15
C LYS A 128 6.61 -4.63 -19.92
N MET A 129 6.03 -5.10 -18.82
CA MET A 129 4.58 -4.92 -18.56
C MET A 129 4.19 -3.45 -18.48
N PHE A 130 5.10 -2.57 -18.06
CA PHE A 130 4.87 -1.12 -17.99
C PHE A 130 4.76 -0.46 -19.36
N GLU A 131 5.32 -1.08 -20.41
CA GLU A 131 5.21 -0.57 -21.78
C GLU A 131 3.82 -0.83 -22.39
N LEU A 132 3.07 -1.75 -21.80
CA LEU A 132 1.76 -2.19 -22.27
C LEU A 132 0.59 -1.55 -21.50
N LEU A 133 0.89 -0.83 -20.42
CA LEU A 133 -0.12 -0.28 -19.52
C LEU A 133 -0.43 1.19 -19.85
N GLY A 134 -1.72 1.48 -19.95
CA GLY A 134 -2.30 2.81 -19.82
C GLY A 134 -2.02 3.43 -18.44
N PRO A 135 -1.97 4.76 -18.31
CA PRO A 135 -1.74 5.41 -17.01
C PRO A 135 -2.86 5.08 -16.02
N ASP A 136 -4.11 5.04 -16.47
CA ASP A 136 -5.29 4.54 -15.74
C ASP A 136 -5.06 3.14 -15.15
N ARG A 137 -4.55 2.20 -15.95
CA ARG A 137 -4.29 0.82 -15.50
C ARG A 137 -3.05 0.74 -14.62
N ALA A 138 -2.11 1.68 -14.75
CA ALA A 138 -0.91 1.74 -13.94
C ALA A 138 -1.19 2.21 -12.51
N PHE A 139 -2.06 3.21 -12.30
CA PHE A 139 -2.32 3.75 -10.96
C PHE A 139 -3.55 3.15 -10.25
N MET A 140 -4.55 2.62 -10.98
CA MET A 140 -5.78 2.08 -10.38
C MET A 140 -5.55 0.97 -9.33
N PRO A 141 -4.58 0.04 -9.51
CA PRO A 141 -4.30 -0.96 -8.48
C PRO A 141 -3.83 -0.35 -7.16
N ALA A 142 -3.01 0.70 -7.22
CA ALA A 142 -2.51 1.40 -6.03
C ALA A 142 -3.63 2.19 -5.34
N ILE A 143 -4.48 2.87 -6.12
CA ILE A 143 -5.67 3.57 -5.60
C ILE A 143 -6.60 2.60 -4.86
N LYS A 144 -6.95 1.47 -5.49
CA LYS A 144 -7.81 0.46 -4.85
C LYS A 144 -7.19 -0.11 -3.59
N TRP A 145 -5.89 -0.32 -3.59
CA TRP A 145 -5.18 -0.84 -2.43
C TRP A 145 -5.16 0.18 -1.29
N VAL A 146 -4.76 1.43 -1.55
CA VAL A 146 -4.60 2.46 -0.51
C VAL A 146 -5.94 2.82 0.12
N VAL A 147 -7.00 2.95 -0.69
CA VAL A 147 -8.34 3.24 -0.16
C VAL A 147 -8.81 2.12 0.74
N VAL A 148 -8.78 0.86 0.27
CA VAL A 148 -9.28 -0.27 1.06
C VAL A 148 -8.47 -0.44 2.34
N VAL A 149 -7.13 -0.45 2.25
CA VAL A 149 -6.27 -0.69 3.41
C VAL A 149 -6.39 0.45 4.42
N LEU A 150 -6.26 1.70 4.00
CA LEU A 150 -6.36 2.83 4.93
C LEU A 150 -7.78 2.96 5.49
N SER A 151 -8.84 2.65 4.74
CA SER A 151 -10.20 2.62 5.29
C SER A 151 -10.36 1.54 6.36
N ILE A 152 -9.83 0.33 6.17
CA ILE A 152 -9.86 -0.71 7.22
C ILE A 152 -9.04 -0.26 8.43
N LEU A 153 -7.90 0.41 8.23
CA LEU A 153 -7.09 0.89 9.35
C LEU A 153 -7.75 2.06 10.10
N ILE A 154 -8.43 2.99 9.42
CA ILE A 154 -9.17 4.10 10.07
C ILE A 154 -10.34 3.54 10.89
N VAL A 155 -11.17 2.69 10.27
CA VAL A 155 -12.29 2.02 10.98
C VAL A 155 -11.74 1.19 12.14
N GLY A 156 -10.65 0.49 11.89
CA GLY A 156 -9.94 -0.32 12.85
C GLY A 156 -9.38 0.40 14.06
N GLY A 157 -8.72 1.54 13.83
CA GLY A 157 -8.22 2.43 14.87
C GLY A 157 -9.35 2.86 15.79
N PHE A 158 -10.50 3.23 15.22
CA PHE A 158 -11.69 3.60 15.98
C PHE A 158 -12.26 2.46 16.84
N PHE A 159 -12.30 1.23 16.31
CA PHE A 159 -12.75 0.06 17.08
C PHE A 159 -11.73 -0.41 18.13
N SER A 160 -10.44 -0.20 17.87
CA SER A 160 -9.35 -0.52 18.80
C SER A 160 -9.40 0.32 20.08
N LEU A 161 -10.21 1.38 20.13
CA LEU A 161 -10.45 2.17 21.35
C LEU A 161 -11.35 1.42 22.37
N LYS A 162 -12.05 0.36 21.94
CA LYS A 162 -12.95 -0.41 22.80
C LYS A 162 -12.32 -1.69 23.37
N ASP A 163 -11.22 -2.13 22.79
CA ASP A 163 -10.42 -3.29 23.21
C ASP A 163 -9.11 -2.76 23.82
N SER A 164 -8.79 -3.08 25.07
CA SER A 164 -7.66 -2.48 25.78
C SER A 164 -6.31 -2.69 25.07
N ASP A 165 -6.20 -3.76 24.28
CA ASP A 165 -4.96 -4.17 23.62
C ASP A 165 -5.02 -4.07 22.09
N GLY A 166 -6.19 -3.86 21.47
CA GLY A 166 -6.37 -3.81 20.01
C GLY A 166 -6.02 -5.10 19.24
N LYS A 167 -5.72 -6.19 19.95
CA LYS A 167 -5.23 -7.47 19.41
C LYS A 167 -6.26 -8.16 18.53
N VAL A 168 -7.54 -8.06 18.88
CA VAL A 168 -8.63 -8.64 18.07
C VAL A 168 -8.68 -7.94 16.70
N PHE A 169 -8.55 -6.62 16.68
CA PHE A 169 -8.54 -5.85 15.44
C PHE A 169 -7.38 -6.27 14.53
N VAL A 170 -6.18 -6.48 15.07
CA VAL A 170 -5.01 -6.93 14.31
C VAL A 170 -5.27 -8.23 13.53
N ILE A 171 -5.94 -9.20 14.15
CA ILE A 171 -6.30 -10.47 13.49
C ILE A 171 -7.33 -10.22 12.39
N VAL A 172 -8.40 -9.48 12.70
CA VAL A 172 -9.46 -9.17 11.73
C VAL A 172 -8.88 -8.44 10.51
N PHE A 173 -8.02 -7.44 10.75
CA PHE A 173 -7.31 -6.70 9.71
C PHE A 173 -6.49 -7.64 8.82
N PHE A 174 -5.68 -8.52 9.42
CA PHE A 174 -4.85 -9.47 8.70
C PHE A 174 -5.68 -10.37 7.78
N VAL A 175 -6.81 -10.89 8.28
CA VAL A 175 -7.72 -11.74 7.48
C VAL A 175 -8.30 -10.94 6.32
N LEU A 176 -8.89 -9.77 6.59
CA LEU A 176 -9.50 -8.93 5.56
C LEU A 176 -8.49 -8.51 4.48
N LYS A 177 -7.31 -8.05 4.88
CA LYS A 177 -6.23 -7.67 3.95
C LYS A 177 -5.77 -8.85 3.11
N SER A 178 -5.54 -10.00 3.74
CA SER A 178 -5.06 -11.19 3.03
C SER A 178 -6.10 -11.70 2.03
N VAL A 179 -7.38 -11.72 2.39
CA VAL A 179 -8.48 -12.08 1.48
C VAL A 179 -8.55 -11.10 0.30
N PHE A 180 -8.47 -9.80 0.56
CA PHE A 180 -8.48 -8.77 -0.48
C PHE A 180 -7.31 -8.93 -1.46
N GLU A 181 -6.08 -9.13 -0.97
CA GLU A 181 -4.91 -9.30 -1.83
C GLU A 181 -4.99 -10.59 -2.67
N ILE A 182 -5.49 -11.69 -2.10
CA ILE A 182 -5.72 -12.95 -2.83
C ILE A 182 -6.77 -12.76 -3.92
N TYR A 183 -7.88 -12.07 -3.61
CA TYR A 183 -8.93 -11.77 -4.57
C TYR A 183 -8.39 -10.96 -5.76
N GLN A 184 -7.60 -9.92 -5.49
CA GLN A 184 -6.99 -9.10 -6.54
C GLN A 184 -6.02 -9.91 -7.42
N LEU A 185 -5.24 -10.81 -6.82
CA LEU A 185 -4.36 -11.70 -7.59
C LEU A 185 -5.14 -12.66 -8.50
N ARG A 186 -6.21 -13.28 -7.99
CA ARG A 186 -7.04 -14.18 -8.79
C ARG A 186 -7.66 -13.44 -9.97
N LYS A 187 -8.19 -12.24 -9.73
CA LYS A 187 -8.74 -11.38 -10.78
C LYS A 187 -7.69 -10.97 -11.84
N LYS A 188 -6.44 -10.74 -11.43
CA LYS A 188 -5.34 -10.48 -12.38
C LYS A 188 -5.00 -11.70 -13.25
N ARG A 189 -5.07 -12.92 -12.70
CA ARG A 189 -4.82 -14.16 -13.47
C ARG A 189 -5.93 -14.52 -14.45
N SER A 190 -7.19 -14.20 -14.14
CA SER A 190 -8.31 -14.50 -15.04
C SER A 190 -8.39 -13.56 -16.26
N LEU A 191 -7.62 -12.46 -16.25
CA LEU A 191 -7.60 -11.45 -17.32
C LEU A 191 -6.38 -11.58 -18.26
N ASN A 192 -5.46 -12.50 -17.95
CA ASN A 192 -4.28 -12.83 -18.76
C ASN A 192 -4.44 -14.24 -19.33
#